data_AF-A0A1G3LTD8-F1
#
_entry.id   AF-A0A1G3LTD8-F1
#
_cell.length_a   1.000
_cell.length_b   1.000
_cell.length_c   1.000
_cell.angle_alpha   90.00
_cell.angle_beta   90.00
_cell.angle_gamma   90.00
#
_symmetry.space_group_name_H-M   'P 1'
#
loop_
_entity.id
_entity.type
_entity.pdbx_description
1 polymer ?
#
loop_
_entity_poly.entity_id
_entity_poly.type
_entity_poly.pdbx_seq_one_letter_code
_entity_poly.pdbx_strand_id
1 'polypeptide(L)'
;MKSRSIAKCAMCQDIIESTYRHHFITCNCGAISLDGGDDYVRGVGEPEDFLELIEEEIAAWDSVPTGRLEDWAYVGGVIYGAVFDDKLKRFRDGTEIHTSSVASPAKDRKEGKVIQTRGSTYLLGKKFEPRKDWTAEVVEVAAEVGVGAF
;
A
#
# COMPACT_ATOMS: atom_id res chain seq x y z
N MET A 1 16.17 16.16 3.93
CA MET A 1 14.99 15.28 4.02
C MET A 1 14.06 15.63 2.88
N LYS A 2 13.59 14.65 2.11
CA LYS A 2 12.50 14.87 1.16
C LYS A 2 11.21 15.01 1.97
N SER A 3 10.55 16.15 1.88
CA SER A 3 9.23 16.38 2.46
C SER A 3 8.20 15.59 1.62
N ARG A 4 7.46 14.67 2.26
CA ARG A 4 6.35 13.96 1.62
C ARG A 4 5.27 14.95 1.22
N SER A 5 4.62 14.72 0.08
CA SER A 5 3.45 15.49 -0.35
C SER A 5 2.20 14.88 0.29
N ILE A 6 1.96 15.20 1.56
CA ILE A 6 0.85 14.68 2.38
C ILE A 6 0.10 15.83 3.07
N ALA A 7 -1.22 15.74 3.12
CA ALA A 7 -2.05 16.72 3.82
C ALA A 7 -3.35 16.08 4.31
N LYS A 8 -3.92 16.66 5.36
CA LYS A 8 -5.25 16.31 5.87
C LYS A 8 -6.25 17.38 5.49
N CYS A 9 -7.41 16.98 4.98
CA CYS A 9 -8.48 17.91 4.63
C CYS A 9 -9.20 18.40 5.89
N ALA A 10 -9.29 19.72 6.09
CA ALA A 10 -10.04 20.30 7.20
C ALA A 10 -11.53 19.96 7.13
N MET A 11 -12.09 19.88 5.92
CA MET A 11 -13.51 19.68 5.66
C MET A 11 -13.99 18.25 5.92
N CYS A 12 -13.27 17.23 5.42
CA CYS A 12 -13.69 15.84 5.55
C CYS A 12 -12.76 14.95 6.38
N GLN A 13 -11.66 15.50 6.91
CA GLN A 13 -10.66 14.80 7.73
C GLN A 13 -9.91 13.67 7.01
N ASP A 14 -10.09 13.55 5.69
CA ASP A 14 -9.37 12.59 4.86
C ASP A 14 -7.90 13.00 4.72
N ILE A 15 -7.00 12.01 4.80
CA ILE A 15 -5.56 12.20 4.64
C ILE A 15 -5.19 11.67 3.26
N ILE A 16 -4.63 12.53 2.43
CA ILE A 16 -4.19 12.20 1.07
C ILE A 16 -2.68 12.39 0.93
N GLU A 17 -2.06 11.51 0.16
CA GLU A 17 -0.64 11.60 -0.16
C GLU A 17 -0.41 11.41 -1.67
N SER A 18 0.31 12.34 -2.28
CA SER A 18 0.88 12.16 -3.62
C SER A 18 2.22 11.44 -3.48
N THR A 19 2.34 10.26 -4.09
CA THR A 19 3.47 9.30 -3.89
C THR A 19 4.38 9.12 -5.12
N TYR A 20 4.01 9.68 -6.27
CA TYR A 20 4.83 9.65 -7.49
C TYR A 20 4.54 10.86 -8.38
N ARG A 21 5.45 11.14 -9.31
CA ARG A 21 5.30 12.23 -10.28
C ARG A 21 3.97 12.13 -11.01
N HIS A 22 3.21 13.23 -11.08
CA HIS A 22 1.90 13.27 -11.72
C HIS A 22 0.81 12.40 -11.03
N HIS A 23 1.00 12.05 -9.75
CA HIS A 23 -0.04 11.42 -8.92
C HIS A 23 -1.01 12.48 -8.39
N PHE A 24 -1.99 12.87 -9.20
CA PHE A 24 -3.06 13.78 -8.81
C PHE A 24 -4.10 13.03 -7.95
N ILE A 25 -4.06 13.25 -6.64
CA ILE A 25 -4.98 12.64 -5.67
C ILE A 25 -5.85 13.71 -5.04
N THR A 26 -7.13 13.39 -4.79
CA THR A 26 -8.12 14.31 -4.24
C THR A 26 -8.78 13.69 -3.02
N CYS A 27 -9.02 14.47 -1.98
CA CYS A 27 -9.72 14.00 -0.78
C CYS A 27 -11.17 13.60 -1.08
N ASN A 28 -11.78 12.80 -0.21
CA ASN A 28 -13.14 12.28 -0.41
C ASN A 28 -14.23 13.34 -0.66
N CYS A 29 -14.08 14.57 -0.15
CA CYS A 29 -15.06 15.64 -0.38
C CYS A 29 -14.75 16.54 -1.58
N GLY A 30 -13.58 16.39 -2.20
CA GLY A 30 -13.16 17.22 -3.33
C GLY A 30 -12.58 18.59 -2.98
N ALA A 31 -12.49 18.97 -1.70
CA ALA A 31 -12.01 20.29 -1.29
C ALA A 31 -10.52 20.53 -1.57
N ILE A 32 -9.69 19.50 -1.34
CA ILE A 32 -8.24 19.56 -1.59
C ILE A 32 -7.75 18.42 -2.48
N SER A 33 -6.72 18.72 -3.27
CA SER A 33 -5.95 17.77 -4.07
C SER A 33 -4.43 18.01 -3.94
N LEU A 34 -3.64 16.95 -4.09
CA LEU A 34 -2.17 16.98 -4.14
C LEU A 34 -1.66 16.35 -5.44
N ASP A 35 -0.52 16.83 -5.92
CA ASP A 35 0.22 16.29 -7.08
C ASP A 35 1.74 16.44 -6.90
N GLY A 36 2.48 15.55 -7.56
CA GLY A 36 3.92 15.66 -7.78
C GLY A 36 4.81 14.72 -6.97
N GLY A 37 4.26 13.90 -6.08
CA GLY A 37 5.05 12.92 -5.34
C GLY A 37 6.19 13.55 -4.55
N ASP A 38 7.37 12.94 -4.65
CA ASP A 38 8.62 13.47 -4.10
C ASP A 38 9.40 14.39 -5.07
N ASP A 39 8.83 14.70 -6.24
CA ASP A 39 9.46 15.51 -7.27
C ASP A 39 9.12 16.99 -7.12
N TYR A 40 7.86 17.29 -6.81
CA TYR A 40 7.35 18.61 -6.48
C TYR A 40 6.09 18.48 -5.62
N VAL A 41 5.76 19.54 -4.87
CA VAL A 41 4.50 19.61 -4.13
C VAL A 41 3.60 20.62 -4.81
N ARG A 42 2.44 20.16 -5.29
CA ARG A 42 1.37 21.02 -5.80
C ARG A 42 0.07 20.71 -5.07
N GLY A 43 -0.43 21.67 -4.30
CA GLY A 43 -1.77 21.66 -3.72
C GLY A 43 -2.78 22.38 -4.60
N VAL A 44 -4.02 21.90 -4.65
CA VAL A 44 -5.17 22.57 -5.26
C VAL A 44 -6.33 22.59 -4.25
N GLY A 45 -6.81 23.77 -3.88
CA GLY A 45 -7.86 23.96 -2.86
C GLY A 45 -7.68 25.31 -2.15
N GLU A 46 -8.55 25.62 -1.20
CA GLU A 46 -8.39 26.79 -0.33
C GLU A 46 -7.29 26.53 0.70
N PRO A 47 -6.36 27.49 0.96
CA PRO A 47 -5.25 27.29 1.89
C PRO A 47 -5.68 26.81 3.29
N GLU A 48 -6.83 27.29 3.77
CA GLU A 48 -7.37 26.96 5.09
C GLU A 48 -7.86 25.51 5.20
N ASP A 49 -8.10 24.83 4.07
CA ASP A 49 -8.56 23.44 4.03
C ASP A 49 -7.40 22.44 4.12
N PHE A 50 -6.15 22.89 4.02
CA PHE A 50 -4.95 22.06 4.18
C PHE A 50 -4.47 22.08 5.63
N LEU A 51 -4.61 20.96 6.32
CA LEU A 51 -4.00 20.73 7.62
C LEU A 51 -2.68 19.96 7.45
N GLU A 52 -1.60 20.54 7.97
CA GLU A 52 -0.30 19.86 8.08
C GLU A 52 -0.38 18.74 9.15
N LEU A 53 0.38 17.67 8.92
CA LEU A 53 0.49 16.53 9.83
C LEU A 53 1.89 16.48 10.44
N ILE A 54 1.97 16.15 11.73
CA ILE A 54 3.26 15.87 12.38
C ILE A 54 3.73 14.43 12.07
N GLU A 55 5.01 14.15 12.30
CA GLU A 55 5.61 12.84 12.01
C GLU A 55 4.87 11.68 12.71
N GLU A 56 4.39 11.89 13.93
CA GLU A 56 3.62 10.90 14.69
C GLU A 56 2.24 10.61 14.07
N GLU A 57 1.57 11.63 13.54
CA GLU A 57 0.28 11.46 12.86
C GLU A 57 0.46 10.75 11.52
N ILE A 58 1.52 11.09 10.78
CA ILE A 58 1.91 10.41 9.54
C ILE A 58 2.22 8.94 9.83
N ALA A 59 3.02 8.65 10.86
CA ALA A 59 3.35 7.28 11.25
C ALA A 59 2.10 6.48 11.68
N ALA A 60 1.17 7.13 12.39
CA ALA A 60 -0.10 6.52 12.75
C ALA A 60 -0.94 6.20 11.51
N TRP A 61 -1.03 7.11 10.54
CA TRP A 61 -1.76 6.88 9.29
C TRP A 61 -1.11 5.78 8.43
N ASP A 62 0.21 5.79 8.29
CA ASP A 62 0.97 4.77 7.55
C ASP A 62 0.74 3.35 8.10
N SER A 63 0.40 3.24 9.39
CA SER A 63 0.10 1.96 10.04
C SER A 63 -1.31 1.43 9.75
N VAL A 64 -2.19 2.22 9.14
CA VAL A 64 -3.56 1.83 8.81
C VAL A 64 -3.57 1.03 7.50
N PRO A 65 -4.03 -0.23 7.51
CA PRO A 65 -4.13 -1.01 6.28
C PRO A 65 -5.14 -0.40 5.30
N THR A 66 -4.67 -0.21 4.07
CA THR A 66 -5.48 0.14 2.88
C THR A 66 -6.12 -1.09 2.23
N GLY A 67 -5.65 -2.28 2.56
CA GLY A 67 -6.23 -3.57 2.18
C GLY A 67 -5.59 -4.73 2.97
N ARG A 68 -6.02 -5.96 2.70
CA ARG A 68 -5.45 -7.20 3.23
C ARG A 68 -4.93 -8.06 2.08
N LEU A 69 -3.80 -8.74 2.29
CA LEU A 69 -3.27 -9.74 1.36
C LEU A 69 -3.43 -11.13 1.96
N GLU A 70 -4.13 -12.01 1.25
CA GLU A 70 -4.28 -13.44 1.56
C GLU A 70 -3.43 -14.27 0.60
N ASP A 71 -3.18 -15.52 1.00
CA ASP A 71 -2.40 -16.53 0.26
C ASP A 71 -1.11 -15.94 -0.32
N TRP A 72 -0.41 -15.15 0.50
CA TRP A 72 0.66 -14.30 0.02
C TRP A 72 2.05 -14.94 0.09
N ALA A 73 2.93 -14.57 -0.84
CA ALA A 73 4.33 -15.00 -0.90
C ALA A 73 5.27 -13.82 -1.15
N TYR A 74 6.42 -13.79 -0.48
CA TYR A 74 7.46 -12.77 -0.71
C TYR A 74 8.53 -13.32 -1.65
N VAL A 75 8.70 -12.70 -2.82
CA VAL A 75 9.63 -13.13 -3.87
C VAL A 75 10.28 -11.89 -4.49
N GLY A 76 11.60 -11.90 -4.64
CA GLY A 76 12.29 -10.84 -5.39
C GLY A 76 12.12 -9.41 -4.85
N GLY A 77 11.80 -9.23 -3.56
CA GLY A 77 11.59 -7.89 -2.97
C GLY A 77 10.14 -7.43 -2.91
N VAL A 78 9.20 -8.16 -3.51
CA VAL A 78 7.78 -7.84 -3.56
C VAL A 78 6.95 -8.93 -2.88
N ILE A 79 5.68 -8.66 -2.60
CA ILE A 79 4.72 -9.66 -2.16
C ILE A 79 3.69 -9.88 -3.26
N TYR A 80 3.47 -11.14 -3.61
CA TYR A 80 2.35 -11.62 -4.39
C TYR A 80 1.24 -12.08 -3.44
N GLY A 81 -0.02 -11.91 -3.81
CA GLY A 81 -1.15 -12.44 -3.06
C GLY A 81 -2.50 -11.92 -3.56
N ALA A 82 -3.57 -12.48 -3.02
CA ALA A 82 -4.93 -12.07 -3.31
C ALA A 82 -5.33 -10.89 -2.40
N VAL A 83 -5.74 -9.77 -2.99
CA VAL A 83 -6.13 -8.57 -2.25
C VAL A 83 -7.59 -8.63 -1.83
N PHE A 84 -7.87 -8.20 -0.60
CA PHE A 84 -9.20 -8.08 -0.02
C PHE A 84 -9.37 -6.75 0.72
N ASP A 85 -10.61 -6.29 0.87
CA ASP A 85 -10.97 -5.09 1.62
C ASP A 85 -10.18 -3.84 1.17
N ASP A 86 -9.94 -3.71 -0.13
CA ASP A 86 -9.20 -2.57 -0.70
C ASP A 86 -10.00 -1.27 -0.57
N LYS A 87 -9.66 -0.47 0.45
CA LYS A 87 -10.31 0.81 0.77
C LYS A 87 -10.14 1.84 -0.33
N LEU A 88 -9.09 1.71 -1.14
CA LEU A 88 -8.81 2.57 -2.27
C LEU A 88 -9.60 2.20 -3.53
N LYS A 89 -10.36 1.08 -3.49
CA LYS A 89 -11.26 0.62 -4.57
C LYS A 89 -10.57 0.45 -5.93
N ARG A 90 -9.29 0.10 -5.92
CA ARG A 90 -8.48 -0.20 -7.11
C ARG A 90 -8.72 -1.63 -7.57
N PHE A 91 -9.01 -2.53 -6.64
CA PHE A 91 -9.14 -3.97 -6.89
C PHE A 91 -10.44 -4.53 -6.30
N ARG A 92 -10.92 -5.61 -6.91
CA ARG A 92 -12.01 -6.43 -6.32
C ARG A 92 -11.40 -7.44 -5.37
N ASP A 93 -12.16 -7.86 -4.37
CA ASP A 93 -11.74 -8.93 -3.46
C ASP A 93 -11.36 -10.21 -4.23
N GLY A 94 -10.24 -10.81 -3.81
CA GLY A 94 -9.64 -11.97 -4.46
C GLY A 94 -8.80 -11.65 -5.71
N THR A 95 -8.65 -10.38 -6.10
CA THR A 95 -7.77 -10.04 -7.24
C THR A 95 -6.32 -10.34 -6.88
N GLU A 96 -5.65 -11.15 -7.70
CA GLU A 96 -4.22 -11.38 -7.58
C GLU A 96 -3.43 -10.13 -7.95
N ILE A 97 -2.54 -9.70 -7.06
CA ILE A 97 -1.64 -8.57 -7.29
C ILE A 97 -0.23 -8.92 -6.85
N HIS A 98 0.73 -8.11 -7.31
CA HIS A 98 2.02 -7.97 -6.67
C HIS A 98 2.18 -6.55 -6.14
N THR A 99 2.84 -6.41 -5.01
CA THR A 99 3.15 -5.10 -4.44
C THR A 99 4.30 -4.43 -5.19
N SER A 100 4.50 -3.13 -4.95
CA SER A 100 5.83 -2.54 -5.15
C SER A 100 6.85 -3.17 -4.19
N SER A 101 8.12 -2.81 -4.32
CA SER A 101 9.15 -3.21 -3.36
C SER A 101 8.71 -2.94 -1.93
N VAL A 102 8.83 -3.95 -1.08
CA VAL A 102 8.44 -3.87 0.34
C VAL A 102 9.59 -3.23 1.12
N ALA A 103 9.32 -2.08 1.73
CA ALA A 103 10.29 -1.37 2.56
C ALA A 103 10.43 -1.98 3.96
N SER A 104 9.38 -2.68 4.44
CA SER A 104 9.33 -3.25 5.79
C SER A 104 10.36 -4.39 5.98
N PRO A 105 10.97 -4.49 7.18
CA PRO A 105 12.00 -5.49 7.45
C PRO A 105 11.43 -6.91 7.48
N ALA A 106 12.29 -7.91 7.23
CA ALA A 106 11.89 -9.31 7.10
C ALA A 106 11.08 -9.87 8.28
N LYS A 107 11.39 -9.41 9.50
CA LYS A 107 10.71 -9.81 10.74
C LYS A 107 9.21 -9.49 10.78
N ASP A 108 8.78 -8.49 9.99
CA ASP A 108 7.40 -8.02 9.96
C ASP A 108 6.60 -8.70 8.83
N ARG A 109 7.24 -9.52 7.99
CA ARG A 109 6.59 -10.32 6.94
C ARG A 109 6.01 -11.61 7.51
N LYS A 110 4.94 -11.48 8.31
CA LYS A 110 4.20 -12.60 8.89
C LYS A 110 2.73 -12.25 9.04
N GLU A 111 1.89 -13.28 9.13
CA GLU A 111 0.44 -13.13 9.36
C GLU A 111 0.13 -12.23 10.55
N GLY A 112 -0.91 -11.39 10.39
CA GLY A 112 -1.36 -10.40 11.36
C GLY A 112 -0.48 -9.15 11.44
N LYS A 113 0.58 -9.02 10.64
CA LYS A 113 1.41 -7.81 10.59
C LYS A 113 1.04 -6.92 9.42
N VAL A 114 1.22 -5.63 9.68
CA VAL A 114 1.03 -4.58 8.68
C VAL A 114 2.38 -4.30 8.02
N ILE A 115 2.37 -4.23 6.70
CA ILE A 115 3.54 -3.85 5.91
C ILE A 115 3.24 -2.60 5.09
N GLN A 116 4.29 -1.81 4.84
CA GLN A 116 4.22 -0.61 4.02
C GLN A 116 4.94 -0.84 2.69
N THR A 117 4.27 -0.40 1.64
CA THR A 117 4.76 -0.37 0.26
C THR A 117 4.73 1.09 -0.22
N ARG A 118 5.14 1.37 -1.46
CA ARG A 118 5.34 2.76 -1.92
C ARG A 118 4.09 3.65 -1.83
N GLY A 119 2.89 3.10 -1.93
CA GLY A 119 1.65 3.88 -1.87
C GLY A 119 0.48 3.11 -1.28
N SER A 120 0.78 2.06 -0.51
CA SER A 120 -0.24 1.22 0.11
C SER A 120 0.33 0.56 1.35
N THR A 121 -0.55 0.37 2.30
CA THR A 121 -0.28 -0.39 3.52
C THR A 121 -1.18 -1.62 3.50
N TYR A 122 -0.61 -2.80 3.71
CA TYR A 122 -1.35 -4.06 3.68
C TYR A 122 -1.26 -4.80 5.01
N LEU A 123 -2.40 -5.31 5.49
CA LEU A 123 -2.42 -6.35 6.51
C LEU A 123 -2.09 -7.67 5.84
N LEU A 124 -1.07 -8.38 6.33
CA LEU A 124 -0.76 -9.73 5.89
C LEU A 124 -1.74 -10.69 6.57
N GLY A 125 -2.64 -11.27 5.80
CA GLY A 125 -3.50 -12.38 6.20
C GLY A 125 -2.74 -13.71 6.15
N LYS A 126 -3.45 -14.77 5.79
CA LYS A 126 -2.91 -16.12 5.68
C LYS A 126 -1.77 -16.15 4.69
N LYS A 127 -0.62 -16.67 5.12
CA LYS A 127 0.53 -16.86 4.24
C LYS A 127 0.25 -18.00 3.27
N PHE A 128 0.75 -17.87 2.05
CA PHE A 128 0.73 -18.95 1.07
C PHE A 128 1.35 -20.24 1.64
N GLU A 129 0.61 -21.33 1.53
CA GLU A 129 1.08 -22.68 1.83
C GLU A 129 1.03 -23.54 0.56
N PRO A 130 2.17 -23.98 0.01
CA PRO A 130 2.17 -24.85 -1.16
C PRO A 130 1.50 -26.19 -0.84
N ARG A 131 0.90 -26.81 -1.86
CA ARG A 131 0.30 -28.14 -1.68
C ARG A 131 1.37 -29.16 -1.33
N LYS A 132 1.03 -30.13 -0.48
CA LYS A 132 1.96 -31.14 0.04
C LYS A 132 2.58 -32.02 -1.05
N ASP A 133 1.94 -32.13 -2.19
CA ASP A 133 2.37 -32.89 -3.37
C ASP A 133 3.30 -32.09 -4.30
N TRP A 134 3.55 -30.81 -4.03
CA TRP A 134 4.48 -30.00 -4.82
C TRP A 134 5.94 -30.26 -4.41
N THR A 135 6.81 -30.42 -5.40
CA THR A 135 8.25 -30.49 -5.18
C THR A 135 8.83 -29.09 -4.95
N ALA A 136 10.00 -29.00 -4.32
CA ALA A 136 10.69 -27.72 -4.11
C ALA A 136 10.93 -26.95 -5.41
N GLU A 137 11.25 -27.66 -6.50
CA GLU A 137 11.44 -27.09 -7.84
C GLU A 137 10.13 -26.51 -8.40
N VAL A 138 9.00 -27.19 -8.21
CA VAL A 138 7.68 -26.67 -8.60
C VAL A 138 7.31 -25.44 -7.79
N VAL A 139 7.63 -25.42 -6.49
CA VAL A 139 7.40 -24.24 -5.62
C VAL A 139 8.26 -23.05 -6.04
N GLU A 140 9.52 -23.29 -6.41
CA GLU A 140 10.46 -22.24 -6.83
C GLU A 140 10.03 -21.63 -8.17
N VAL A 141 9.71 -22.46 -9.17
CA VAL A 141 9.16 -22.01 -10.45
C VAL A 141 7.85 -21.26 -10.23
N ALA A 142 6.92 -21.81 -9.43
CA ALA A 142 5.65 -21.17 -9.08
C ALA A 142 5.83 -19.78 -8.46
N ALA A 143 6.79 -19.64 -7.53
CA ALA A 143 7.12 -18.37 -6.90
C ALA A 143 7.72 -17.36 -7.89
N GLU A 144 8.56 -17.82 -8.82
CA GLU A 144 9.19 -16.96 -9.84
C GLU A 144 8.23 -16.50 -10.93
N VAL A 145 7.38 -17.40 -11.43
CA VAL A 145 6.42 -17.08 -12.49
C VAL A 145 5.08 -16.55 -11.97
N GLY A 146 4.94 -16.42 -10.65
CA GLY A 146 3.70 -16.04 -9.97
C GLY A 146 2.57 -17.06 -10.13
N VAL A 147 2.88 -18.25 -10.67
CA VAL A 147 1.90 -19.30 -10.95
C VAL A 147 1.72 -20.12 -9.70
N GLY A 148 0.60 -19.95 -9.01
CA GLY A 148 0.30 -20.79 -7.87
C GLY A 148 0.93 -20.33 -6.56
N ALA A 149 1.12 -19.02 -6.37
CA ALA A 149 0.64 -18.36 -5.14
C ALA A 149 -0.91 -18.42 -5.01
N PHE A 150 -1.52 -18.96 -6.07
CA PHE A 150 -2.86 -19.47 -6.38
C PHE A 150 -3.82 -18.44 -6.96
#